data_AF-A0A7V9PQF9-F1
#
_entry.id   AF-A0A7V9PQF9-F1
#
_cell.length_a   1.000
_cell.length_b   1.000
_cell.length_c   1.000
_cell.angle_alpha   90.00
_cell.angle_beta   90.00
_cell.angle_gamma   90.00
#
_symmetry.space_group_name_H-M   'P 1'
#
loop_
_entity.id
_entity.type
_entity.pdbx_description
1 polymer ?
#
loop_
_entity_poly.entity_id
_entity_poly.type
_entity_poly.pdbx_seq_one_letter_code
_entity_poly.pdbx_strand_id
1 'polypeptide(L)'
;MAVRASTTPVPVLEVAAIAEEVDREARFPRASIEALARAGLLGLGVPDRFGGPGGGPEKVVAAIEQVAGACASTAMVYVMQVVAVQTLIAGTGEEEPDGPKHAALAAAARGEHLATLAYSERGSRG
;
A
#
# COMPACT_ATOMS: atom_id res chain seq x y z
N MET A 1 10.92 -16.62 15.86
CA MET A 1 9.53 -16.11 15.96
C MET A 1 8.85 -16.40 14.63
N ALA A 2 8.06 -17.48 14.55
CA ALA A 2 7.37 -17.83 13.31
C ALA A 2 6.09 -16.98 13.22
N VAL A 3 6.07 -16.01 12.31
CA VAL A 3 4.83 -15.35 11.90
C VAL A 3 3.90 -16.45 11.37
N ARG A 4 2.78 -16.70 12.06
CA ARG A 4 1.72 -17.55 11.48
C ARG A 4 1.30 -16.88 10.17
N ALA A 5 1.26 -17.63 9.07
CA ALA A 5 0.83 -17.12 7.78
C ALA A 5 -0.56 -16.49 7.90
N SER A 6 -0.62 -15.16 7.94
CA SER A 6 -1.87 -14.42 7.79
C SER A 6 -2.38 -14.66 6.37
N THR A 7 -3.59 -15.19 6.24
CA THR A 7 -4.21 -15.54 4.95
C THR A 7 -4.81 -14.30 4.26
N THR A 8 -4.09 -13.18 4.21
CA THR A 8 -4.56 -12.00 3.49
C THR A 8 -4.67 -12.37 2.01
N PRO A 9 -5.88 -12.38 1.40
CA PRO A 9 -6.02 -12.78 0.01
C PRO A 9 -5.48 -11.68 -0.90
N VAL A 10 -4.48 -12.03 -1.71
CA VAL A 10 -3.85 -11.13 -2.68
C VAL A 10 -4.13 -11.64 -4.10
N PRO A 11 -4.46 -10.78 -5.08
CA PRO A 11 -4.65 -11.16 -6.48
C PRO A 11 -3.31 -11.48 -7.18
N VAL A 12 -2.54 -12.43 -6.65
CA VAL A 12 -1.17 -12.74 -7.09
C VAL A 12 -1.08 -13.16 -8.55
N LEU A 13 -2.10 -13.82 -9.08
CA LEU A 13 -2.14 -14.22 -10.50
C LEU A 13 -2.27 -13.01 -11.43
N GLU A 14 -3.10 -12.02 -11.09
CA GLU A 14 -3.22 -10.78 -11.86
C GLU A 14 -1.92 -9.96 -11.81
N VAL A 15 -1.28 -9.92 -10.63
CA VAL A 15 0.02 -9.24 -10.45
C VAL A 15 1.12 -9.92 -11.26
N ALA A 16 1.20 -11.25 -11.22
CA ALA A 16 2.21 -12.02 -11.94
C ALA A 16 2.03 -11.93 -13.46
N ALA A 17 0.79 -11.88 -13.95
CA ALA A 17 0.48 -11.90 -15.38
C ALA A 17 1.12 -10.77 -16.18
N ILE A 18 1.39 -9.61 -15.55
CA ILE A 18 1.98 -8.45 -16.22
C ILE A 18 3.41 -8.13 -15.75
N ALA A 19 3.98 -8.94 -14.86
CA ALA A 19 5.26 -8.63 -14.20
C ALA A 19 6.42 -8.52 -15.19
N GLU A 20 6.54 -9.48 -16.12
CA GLU A 20 7.60 -9.51 -17.13
C GLU A 20 7.50 -8.34 -18.11
N GLU A 21 6.27 -8.01 -18.55
CA GLU A 21 6.04 -6.87 -19.44
C GLU A 21 6.40 -5.54 -18.77
N VAL A 22 5.98 -5.36 -17.51
CA VAL A 22 6.32 -4.18 -16.70
C VAL A 22 7.82 -3.97 -16.60
N ASP A 23 8.57 -5.04 -16.35
CA ASP A 23 10.02 -5.00 -16.21
C ASP A 23 10.70 -4.68 -17.55
N ARG A 24 10.35 -5.43 -18.60
CA ARG A 24 10.89 -5.26 -19.96
C ARG A 24 10.66 -3.86 -20.51
N GLU A 25 9.50 -3.27 -20.23
CA GLU A 25 9.09 -1.97 -20.78
C GLU A 25 9.37 -0.80 -19.82
N ALA A 26 9.93 -1.08 -18.63
CA ALA A 26 10.19 -0.09 -17.59
C ALA A 26 8.98 0.82 -17.30
N ARG A 27 7.76 0.26 -17.30
CA ARG A 27 6.51 1.00 -17.16
C ARG A 27 5.90 0.85 -15.77
N PHE A 28 5.08 1.81 -15.36
CA PHE A 28 4.36 1.71 -14.09
C PHE A 28 3.36 0.54 -14.10
N PRO A 29 3.28 -0.29 -13.03
CA PRO A 29 2.44 -1.50 -12.98
C PRO A 29 0.96 -1.18 -12.68
N ARG A 30 0.33 -0.34 -13.52
CA ARG A 30 -1.02 0.19 -13.27
C ARG A 30 -2.07 -0.89 -13.00
N ALA A 31 -2.17 -1.90 -13.85
CA ALA A 31 -3.17 -2.96 -13.70
C ALA A 31 -2.98 -3.78 -12.41
N SER A 32 -1.73 -4.03 -11.99
CA SER A 32 -1.44 -4.68 -10.71
C SER A 32 -1.92 -3.83 -9.54
N ILE A 33 -1.64 -2.52 -9.56
CA ILE A 33 -2.07 -1.61 -8.49
C ILE A 33 -3.60 -1.49 -8.44
N GLU A 34 -4.27 -1.44 -9.58
CA GLU A 34 -5.74 -1.47 -9.65
C GLU A 34 -6.31 -2.77 -9.07
N ALA A 35 -5.66 -3.91 -9.31
CA ALA A 35 -6.05 -5.19 -8.69
C ALA A 35 -5.91 -5.15 -7.16
N LEU A 36 -4.81 -4.59 -6.64
CA LEU A 36 -4.64 -4.39 -5.20
C LEU A 36 -5.67 -3.42 -4.62
N ALA A 37 -6.03 -2.36 -5.34
CA ALA A 37 -7.08 -1.42 -4.96
C ALA A 37 -8.45 -2.09 -4.87
N ARG A 38 -8.85 -2.87 -5.88
CA ARG A 38 -10.11 -3.64 -5.87
C ARG A 38 -10.17 -4.65 -4.72
N ALA A 39 -9.03 -5.21 -4.33
CA ALA A 39 -8.92 -6.12 -3.19
C ALA A 39 -8.90 -5.39 -1.82
N GLY A 40 -8.98 -4.05 -1.79
CA GLY A 40 -8.92 -3.25 -0.57
C GLY A 40 -7.54 -3.20 0.08
N LEU A 41 -6.49 -3.66 -0.61
CA LEU A 41 -5.16 -3.83 -0.01
C LEU A 41 -4.42 -2.51 0.17
N LEU A 42 -4.74 -1.47 -0.63
CA LEU A 42 -4.09 -0.16 -0.54
C LEU A 42 -4.38 0.58 0.79
N GLY A 43 -5.45 0.19 1.48
CA GLY A 43 -5.80 0.66 2.83
C GLY A 43 -5.51 -0.36 3.93
N LEU A 44 -4.88 -1.50 3.64
CA LEU A 44 -4.63 -2.53 4.66
C LEU A 44 -3.81 -1.96 5.82
N GLY A 45 -4.28 -2.16 7.05
CA GLY A 45 -3.71 -1.57 8.26
C GLY A 45 -4.27 -0.19 8.62
N VAL A 46 -5.20 0.37 7.84
CA VAL A 46 -5.91 1.59 8.19
C VAL A 46 -7.11 1.25 9.08
N PRO A 47 -7.21 1.81 10.30
CA PRO A 47 -8.36 1.59 11.17
C PRO A 47 -9.71 1.99 10.55
N ASP A 48 -10.78 1.27 10.91
CA ASP A 48 -12.16 1.51 10.43
C ASP A 48 -12.64 2.95 10.64
N ARG A 49 -12.21 3.61 11.72
CA ARG A 49 -12.54 5.03 12.00
C ARG A 49 -12.05 6.00 10.92
N PHE A 50 -11.07 5.60 10.12
CA PHE A 50 -10.58 6.36 8.97
C PHE A 50 -11.08 5.79 7.63
N GLY A 51 -12.07 4.88 7.66
CA GLY A 51 -12.65 4.25 6.47
C GLY A 51 -11.82 3.13 5.86
N GLY A 52 -10.87 2.56 6.63
CA GLY A 52 -10.02 1.48 6.18
C GLY A 52 -10.53 0.07 6.54
N PRO A 53 -9.95 -0.99 5.95
CA PRO A 53 -10.28 -2.39 6.23
C PRO A 53 -9.69 -2.94 7.55
N GLY A 54 -8.97 -2.13 8.32
CA GLY A 54 -8.24 -2.55 9.50
C GLY A 54 -7.07 -3.49 9.19
N GLY A 55 -6.66 -4.26 10.19
CA GLY A 55 -5.57 -5.22 10.10
C GLY A 55 -4.30 -4.77 10.85
N GLY A 56 -3.56 -5.75 11.35
CA GLY A 56 -2.29 -5.52 12.04
C GLY A 56 -1.09 -5.62 11.10
N PRO A 57 0.11 -5.28 11.58
CA PRO A 57 1.36 -5.36 10.82
C PRO A 57 1.62 -6.76 10.24
N GLU A 58 1.21 -7.82 10.93
CA GLU A 58 1.33 -9.20 10.41
C GLU A 58 0.55 -9.42 9.11
N LYS A 59 -0.65 -8.84 8.99
CA LYS A 59 -1.46 -8.95 7.77
C LYS A 59 -0.85 -8.17 6.61
N VAL A 60 -0.30 -7.00 6.92
CA VAL A 60 0.37 -6.10 5.97
C VAL A 60 1.63 -6.76 5.42
N VAL A 61 2.49 -7.29 6.31
CA VAL A 61 3.71 -7.99 5.91
C VAL A 61 3.38 -9.21 5.05
N ALA A 62 2.42 -10.04 5.46
CA ALA A 62 2.02 -11.20 4.67
C ALA A 62 1.49 -10.84 3.27
N ALA A 63 0.77 -9.72 3.13
CA ALA A 63 0.30 -9.25 1.83
C ALA A 63 1.48 -8.75 0.96
N ILE A 64 2.40 -7.98 1.53
CA ILE A 64 3.60 -7.50 0.85
C ILE A 64 4.46 -8.67 0.36
N GLU A 65 4.69 -9.69 1.19
CA GLU A 65 5.46 -10.88 0.82
C GLU A 65 4.84 -11.61 -0.38
N GLN A 66 3.50 -11.77 -0.39
CA GLN A 66 2.79 -12.38 -1.51
C GLN A 66 2.91 -11.55 -2.80
N VAL A 67 2.75 -10.23 -2.73
CA VAL A 67 2.92 -9.34 -3.89
C VAL A 67 4.37 -9.37 -4.39
N ALA A 68 5.35 -9.35 -3.49
CA ALA A 68 6.77 -9.38 -3.81
C ALA A 68 7.18 -10.68 -4.51
N GLY A 69 6.59 -11.82 -4.11
CA GLY A 69 6.78 -13.10 -4.78
C GLY A 69 6.27 -13.13 -6.23
N ALA A 70 5.32 -12.25 -6.58
CA ALA A 70 4.77 -12.13 -7.93
C ALA A 70 5.45 -11.03 -8.78
N CYS A 71 5.70 -9.85 -8.20
CA CYS A 71 6.32 -8.72 -8.89
C CYS A 71 6.96 -7.73 -7.90
N ALA A 72 8.28 -7.64 -7.90
CA ALA A 72 9.03 -6.75 -7.02
C ALA A 72 8.69 -5.26 -7.22
N SER A 73 8.53 -4.81 -8.47
CA SER A 73 8.17 -3.41 -8.78
C SER A 73 6.78 -3.04 -8.24
N THR A 74 5.81 -3.94 -8.38
CA THR A 74 4.46 -3.75 -7.79
C THR A 74 4.54 -3.72 -6.27
N ALA A 75 5.31 -4.64 -5.67
CA ALA A 75 5.49 -4.67 -4.22
C ALA A 75 6.11 -3.38 -3.68
N MET A 76 7.11 -2.83 -4.36
CA MET A 76 7.72 -1.55 -3.96
C MET A 76 6.71 -0.40 -3.96
N VAL A 77 5.91 -0.27 -5.01
CA VAL A 77 4.83 0.73 -5.07
C VAL A 77 3.82 0.51 -3.94
N TYR A 78 3.43 -0.74 -3.69
CA TYR A 78 2.50 -1.08 -2.63
C TYR A 78 3.04 -0.77 -1.23
N VAL A 79 4.31 -1.09 -0.96
CA VAL A 79 4.96 -0.75 0.32
C VAL A 79 5.00 0.76 0.52
N MET A 80 5.34 1.55 -0.51
CA MET A 80 5.34 3.01 -0.38
C MET A 80 3.96 3.58 -0.10
N GLN A 81 2.92 3.05 -0.73
CA GLN A 81 1.53 3.40 -0.40
C GLN A 81 1.23 3.13 1.08
N VAL A 82 1.51 1.91 1.55
CA VAL A 82 1.23 1.50 2.93
C VAL A 82 1.95 2.42 3.92
N VAL A 83 3.25 2.68 3.73
CA VAL A 83 4.02 3.53 4.65
C VAL A 83 3.54 4.98 4.61
N ALA A 84 3.22 5.51 3.43
CA ALA A 84 2.67 6.86 3.31
C ALA A 84 1.33 6.99 4.04
N VAL A 85 0.44 6.02 3.89
CA VAL A 85 -0.85 5.98 4.60
C VAL A 85 -0.65 5.88 6.11
N GLN A 86 0.29 5.07 6.59
CA GLN A 86 0.60 5.00 8.03
C GLN A 86 1.18 6.33 8.56
N THR A 87 1.95 7.03 7.74
CA THR A 87 2.45 8.39 8.07
C THR A 87 1.31 9.40 8.14
N LEU A 88 0.34 9.32 7.23
CA LEU A 88 -0.87 10.16 7.28
C LEU A 88 -1.69 9.88 8.54
N ILE A 89 -1.87 8.61 8.94
CA ILE A 89 -2.53 8.25 10.21
C ILE A 89 -1.82 8.91 11.39
N ALA A 90 -0.50 8.78 11.46
CA ALA A 90 0.31 9.35 12.54
C ALA A 90 0.21 10.88 12.59
N GLY A 91 0.15 11.55 11.44
CA GLY A 91 0.03 13.01 11.33
C GLY A 91 -1.38 13.59 11.45
N THR A 92 -2.41 12.74 11.37
CA THR A 92 -3.83 13.13 11.51
C THR A 92 -4.28 13.13 12.98
N GLY A 93 -3.71 12.25 13.83
CA GLY A 93 -4.03 12.24 15.26
C GLY A 93 -5.53 11.98 15.55
N GLU A 94 -6.09 12.71 16.53
CA GLU A 94 -7.53 12.71 16.86
C GLU A 94 -8.28 13.90 16.21
N GLU A 95 -7.76 14.47 15.12
CA GLU A 95 -8.38 15.62 14.43
C GLU A 95 -9.85 15.38 14.02
N GLU A 96 -10.56 16.46 13.70
CA GLU A 96 -11.95 16.39 13.24
C GLU A 96 -12.09 15.46 12.01
N PRO A 97 -13.10 14.56 11.98
CA PRO A 97 -13.32 13.59 10.90
C PRO A 97 -13.44 14.19 9.49
N ASP A 98 -13.80 15.48 9.40
CA ASP A 98 -14.06 16.18 8.13
C ASP A 98 -12.93 17.14 7.72
N GLY A 99 -11.78 17.10 8.41
CA GLY A 99 -10.62 17.90 8.08
C GLY A 99 -9.90 17.45 6.79
N PRO A 100 -9.09 18.33 6.17
CA PRO A 100 -8.37 17.99 4.93
C PRO A 100 -7.41 16.81 5.07
N LYS A 101 -6.83 16.59 6.26
CA LYS A 101 -5.96 15.42 6.53
C LYS A 101 -6.76 14.11 6.54
N HIS A 102 -7.91 14.11 7.19
CA HIS A 102 -8.85 12.98 7.18
C HIS A 102 -9.30 12.65 5.75
N ALA A 103 -9.67 13.65 4.96
CA ALA A 103 -10.08 13.47 3.57
C ALA A 103 -8.97 12.84 2.72
N ALA A 104 -7.73 13.35 2.84
CA ALA A 104 -6.57 12.82 2.12
C ALA A 104 -6.23 11.38 2.54
N LEU A 105 -6.25 11.09 3.85
CA LEU A 105 -6.06 9.74 4.38
C LEU A 105 -7.12 8.79 3.85
N ALA A 106 -8.39 9.18 3.90
CA ALA A 106 -9.50 8.33 3.48
C ALA A 106 -9.46 8.05 1.97
N ALA A 107 -9.12 9.04 1.14
CA ALA A 107 -8.92 8.84 -0.30
C ALA A 107 -7.76 7.88 -0.60
N ALA A 108 -6.64 8.00 0.11
CA ALA A 108 -5.50 7.09 -0.02
C ALA A 108 -5.86 5.66 0.45
N ALA A 109 -6.57 5.52 1.57
CA ALA A 109 -6.99 4.23 2.11
C ALA A 109 -7.97 3.50 1.19
N ARG A 110 -8.88 4.23 0.53
CA ARG A 110 -9.80 3.67 -0.47
C ARG A 110 -9.15 3.39 -1.83
N GLY A 111 -7.87 3.74 -2.01
CA GLY A 111 -7.16 3.55 -3.27
C GLY A 111 -7.58 4.52 -4.38
N GLU A 112 -8.29 5.60 -4.05
CA GLU A 112 -8.63 6.68 -5.00
C GLU A 112 -7.36 7.44 -5.40
N HIS A 113 -6.39 7.51 -4.49
CA HIS A 113 -5.08 8.10 -4.69
C HIS A 113 -3.97 7.18 -4.22
N LEU A 114 -2.84 7.24 -4.93
CA LEU A 114 -1.58 6.74 -4.43
C LEU A 114 -0.85 7.85 -3.70
N ALA A 115 -0.34 7.52 -2.53
CA ALA A 115 0.52 8.34 -1.71
C ALA A 115 1.92 7.72 -1.66
N THR A 116 2.91 8.58 -1.43
CA THR A 116 4.30 8.16 -1.23
C THR A 116 5.00 9.15 -0.33
N LEU A 117 6.25 8.88 -0.02
CA LEU A 117 7.10 9.70 0.85
C LEU A 117 8.19 10.36 0.03
N ALA A 118 8.30 11.68 0.13
CA ALA A 118 9.32 12.48 -0.53
C ALA A 118 10.38 12.94 0.49
N TYR A 119 11.12 11.98 1.07
CA TYR A 119 12.15 12.27 2.08
C TYR A 119 13.56 12.45 1.49
N SER A 120 13.84 11.81 0.36
CA SER A 120 15.19 11.78 -0.20
C SER A 120 15.52 13.11 -0.88
N GLU A 121 16.64 13.71 -0.48
CA GLU A 121 17.18 14.92 -1.08
C GLU A 121 18.69 14.80 -1.32
N ARG A 122 19.24 15.64 -2.19
CA ARG A 122 20.69 15.70 -2.45
C ARG A 122 21.39 16.13 -1.15
N GLY A 123 22.17 15.22 -0.56
CA GLY A 123 22.92 15.45 0.68
C GLY A 123 22.46 14.61 1.89
N SER A 124 21.30 13.97 1.80
CA SER A 124 20.75 13.11 2.88
C SER A 124 21.50 11.77 3.07
N ARG A 125 22.28 11.36 2.07
CA ARG A 125 23.06 10.13 2.05
C ARG A 125 24.53 10.53 1.80
N GLY A 126 25.19 11.00 2.85
CA GLY A 126 26.62 11.32 2.85
C GLY A 126 27.51 10.11 2.62
#